data_AF-A0A653BZL7-F1
#
_entry.id   AF-A0A653BZL7-F1
#
_cell.length_a   1.000
_cell.length_b   1.000
_cell.length_c   1.000
_cell.angle_alpha   90.00
_cell.angle_beta   90.00
_cell.angle_gamma   90.00
#
_symmetry.space_group_name_H-M   'P 1'
#
loop_
_entity.id
_entity.type
_entity.pdbx_description
1 polymer ?
#
loop_
_entity_poly.entity_id
_entity_poly.type
_entity_poly.pdbx_seq_one_letter_code
_entity_poly.pdbx_strand_id
1 'polypeptide(L)'
;MQFENIARMNNWSNEEKACVLTSMLRDFAAAIFENPCSSDERDYDKITSALKLRFGDVHLTELLHGQLYNRTQQAKEDLTTFAYEVQSLAKRAFVNSPVEAQEYVAAHQFVEGIADLDVQRIVRLSS
;
A
#
# COMPACT_ATOMS: atom_id res chain seq x y z
N MET A 1 -7.78 9.84 -2.80
CA MET A 1 -7.98 11.16 -2.15
C MET A 1 -8.17 12.29 -3.17
N GLN A 2 -7.26 12.53 -4.14
CA GLN A 2 -7.38 13.69 -5.04
C GLN A 2 -8.56 13.62 -6.04
N PHE A 3 -8.79 12.48 -6.69
CA PHE A 3 -9.88 12.31 -7.67
C PHE A 3 -11.28 12.57 -7.07
N GLU A 4 -11.60 11.97 -5.92
CA GLU A 4 -12.92 12.15 -5.25
C GLU A 4 -13.15 13.59 -4.79
N ASN A 5 -12.10 14.31 -4.37
CA ASN A 5 -12.22 15.71 -3.99
C ASN A 5 -12.55 16.59 -5.19
N ILE A 6 -11.89 16.36 -6.33
CA ILE A 6 -12.18 17.08 -7.59
C ILE A 6 -13.60 16.76 -8.06
N ALA A 7 -14.02 15.49 -8.02
CA ALA A 7 -15.35 15.08 -8.43
C ALA A 7 -16.45 15.73 -7.57
N ARG A 8 -16.23 15.79 -6.25
CA ARG A 8 -17.14 16.47 -5.31
C ARG A 8 -17.19 17.98 -5.55
N MET A 9 -16.05 18.64 -5.79
CA MET A 9 -16.02 20.08 -6.07
C MET A 9 -16.76 20.45 -7.36
N ASN A 10 -16.78 19.54 -8.33
CA ASN A 10 -17.46 19.73 -9.61
C ASN A 10 -18.86 19.12 -9.67
N ASN A 11 -19.39 18.57 -8.57
CA ASN A 11 -20.69 17.88 -8.49
C ASN A 11 -20.88 16.79 -9.57
N TRP A 12 -19.83 16.03 -9.88
CA TRP A 12 -19.91 14.96 -10.88
C TRP A 12 -20.85 13.85 -10.44
N SER A 13 -21.74 13.45 -11.34
CA SER A 13 -22.51 12.22 -11.29
C SER A 13 -21.60 10.98 -11.36
N ASN A 14 -22.12 9.81 -10.98
CA ASN A 14 -21.35 8.57 -11.06
C ASN A 14 -20.97 8.22 -12.50
N GLU A 15 -21.82 8.54 -13.46
CA GLU A 15 -21.57 8.37 -14.89
C GLU A 15 -20.44 9.27 -15.37
N GLU A 16 -20.38 10.54 -14.93
CA GLU A 16 -19.28 11.46 -15.24
C GLU A 16 -17.97 11.02 -14.60
N LYS A 17 -18.02 10.57 -13.34
CA LYS A 17 -16.86 9.99 -12.65
C LYS A 17 -16.31 8.76 -13.40
N ALA A 18 -17.20 7.85 -13.83
CA ALA A 18 -16.81 6.66 -14.59
C ALA A 18 -16.16 7.03 -15.94
N CYS A 19 -16.74 8.00 -16.66
CA CYS A 19 -16.21 8.46 -17.94
C CYS A 19 -14.81 9.08 -17.77
N VAL A 20 -14.66 10.01 -16.82
CA VAL A 20 -13.39 10.69 -16.56
C VAL A 20 -12.35 9.68 -16.06
N LEU A 21 -12.70 8.83 -15.11
CA LEU A 21 -11.79 7.80 -14.60
C LEU A 21 -11.29 6.89 -15.72
N THR A 22 -12.20 6.40 -16.56
CA THR A 22 -11.86 5.53 -17.71
C THR A 22 -10.92 6.23 -18.68
N SER A 23 -11.17 7.51 -19.00
CA SER A 23 -10.27 8.29 -19.88
C SER A 23 -8.87 8.54 -19.29
N MET A 24 -8.71 8.44 -17.96
CA MET A 24 -7.42 8.57 -17.28
C MET A 24 -6.64 7.25 -17.22
N LEU A 25 -7.29 6.10 -17.44
CA LEU A 25 -6.63 4.80 -17.47
C LEU A 25 -5.85 4.64 -18.79
N ARG A 26 -4.55 4.40 -18.69
CA ARG A 26 -3.67 4.17 -19.85
C ARG A 26 -3.06 2.76 -19.80
N ASP A 27 -2.74 2.24 -20.97
CA ASP A 27 -1.97 1.01 -21.19
C ASP A 27 -2.48 -0.20 -20.37
N PHE A 28 -1.76 -0.60 -19.33
CA PHE A 28 -2.09 -1.76 -18.49
C PHE A 28 -3.38 -1.63 -17.67
N ALA A 29 -3.81 -0.41 -17.36
CA ALA A 29 -5.04 -0.19 -16.63
C ALA A 29 -6.28 -0.25 -17.53
N ALA A 30 -6.12 -0.01 -18.84
CA ALA A 30 -7.19 -0.16 -19.83
C ALA A 30 -7.50 -1.63 -20.15
N ALA A 31 -6.54 -2.55 -19.92
CA ALA A 31 -6.75 -3.99 -20.08
C ALA A 31 -7.79 -4.58 -19.10
N ILE A 32 -8.29 -3.81 -18.12
CA ILE A 32 -9.43 -4.19 -17.27
C ILE A 32 -10.71 -4.36 -18.11
N PHE A 33 -10.83 -3.62 -19.22
CA PHE A 33 -11.98 -3.64 -20.11
C PHE A 33 -11.95 -4.77 -21.15
N GLU A 34 -10.87 -5.56 -21.21
CA GLU A 34 -10.77 -6.72 -22.12
C GLU A 34 -11.50 -7.97 -21.58
N ASN A 35 -12.07 -7.91 -20.37
CA ASN A 35 -12.89 -9.00 -19.84
C ASN A 35 -14.34 -8.87 -20.36
N PRO A 36 -14.84 -9.79 -21.20
CA PRO A 36 -16.13 -9.68 -21.91
C PRO A 36 -17.39 -9.69 -21.01
N CYS A 37 -17.26 -9.70 -19.68
CA CYS A 37 -18.38 -9.56 -18.74
C CYS A 37 -18.69 -8.12 -18.30
N SER A 38 -17.92 -7.10 -18.72
CA SER A 38 -18.18 -5.71 -18.32
C SER A 38 -19.13 -4.99 -19.28
N SER A 39 -20.41 -5.32 -19.24
CA SER A 39 -21.46 -4.61 -19.97
C SER A 39 -21.75 -3.20 -19.41
N ASP A 40 -21.07 -2.79 -18.34
CA ASP A 40 -21.32 -1.53 -17.61
C ASP A 40 -20.07 -0.65 -17.55
N GLU A 41 -19.58 -0.22 -18.71
CA GLU A 41 -18.48 0.75 -18.86
C GLU A 41 -18.77 2.14 -18.23
N ARG A 42 -19.97 2.34 -17.69
CA ARG A 42 -20.40 3.60 -17.04
C ARG A 42 -20.64 3.47 -15.53
N ASP A 43 -20.46 2.27 -14.97
CA ASP A 43 -20.65 2.05 -13.54
C ASP A 43 -19.33 2.28 -12.80
N TYR A 44 -19.26 3.43 -12.11
CA TYR A 44 -18.09 3.85 -11.34
C TYR A 44 -17.71 2.82 -10.26
N ASP A 45 -18.68 2.18 -9.62
CA ASP A 45 -18.43 1.22 -8.55
C ASP A 45 -17.84 -0.08 -9.10
N LYS A 46 -18.28 -0.50 -10.29
CA LYS A 46 -17.69 -1.67 -10.97
C LYS A 46 -16.26 -1.41 -11.46
N ILE A 47 -16.00 -0.23 -12.04
CA ILE A 47 -14.65 0.15 -12.50
C ILE A 47 -13.69 0.23 -11.31
N THR A 48 -14.09 0.91 -10.24
CA THR A 48 -13.26 1.02 -9.03
C THR A 48 -13.06 -0.33 -8.34
N SER A 49 -14.07 -1.21 -8.33
CA SER A 49 -13.94 -2.57 -7.79
C SER A 49 -13.01 -3.44 -8.62
N ALA A 50 -13.07 -3.37 -9.96
CA ALA A 50 -12.17 -4.10 -10.84
C ALA A 50 -10.73 -3.60 -10.73
N LEU A 51 -10.53 -2.27 -10.61
CA LEU A 51 -9.24 -1.67 -10.31
C LEU A 51 -8.71 -2.13 -8.94
N LYS A 52 -9.56 -2.17 -7.91
CA LYS A 52 -9.20 -2.71 -6.59
C LYS A 52 -8.96 -4.22 -6.60
N LEU A 53 -9.58 -4.98 -7.49
CA LEU A 53 -9.33 -6.41 -7.57
C LEU A 53 -8.02 -6.72 -8.30
N ARG A 54 -7.75 -6.00 -9.39
CA ARG A 54 -6.58 -6.21 -10.24
C ARG A 54 -5.32 -5.52 -9.72
N PHE A 55 -5.48 -4.36 -9.09
CA PHE A 55 -4.39 -3.55 -8.55
C PHE A 55 -4.54 -3.25 -7.06
N GLY A 56 -5.64 -3.65 -6.43
CA GLY A 56 -5.88 -3.34 -5.03
C GLY A 56 -5.49 -4.48 -4.09
N ASP A 57 -4.90 -3.99 -3.02
CA ASP A 57 -4.78 -4.50 -1.67
C ASP A 57 -4.27 -5.92 -1.42
N VAL A 58 -4.78 -7.02 -2.01
CA VAL A 58 -4.30 -8.36 -1.57
C VAL A 58 -2.86 -8.61 -2.03
N HIS A 59 -2.58 -8.47 -3.32
CA HIS A 59 -1.21 -8.57 -3.83
C HIS A 59 -0.31 -7.46 -3.29
N LEU A 60 -0.86 -6.27 -3.04
CA LEU A 60 -0.10 -5.16 -2.50
C LEU A 60 0.23 -5.39 -1.02
N THR A 61 -0.70 -5.91 -0.23
CA THR A 61 -0.54 -6.25 1.19
C THR A 61 0.45 -7.40 1.33
N GLU A 62 0.33 -8.47 0.53
CA GLU A 62 1.30 -9.57 0.52
C GLU A 62 2.70 -9.10 0.13
N LEU A 63 2.81 -8.25 -0.90
CA LEU A 63 4.07 -7.64 -1.31
C LEU A 63 4.66 -6.77 -0.18
N LEU A 64 3.84 -5.95 0.47
CA LEU A 64 4.28 -5.07 1.56
C LEU A 64 4.67 -5.84 2.81
N HIS A 65 3.95 -6.91 3.15
CA HIS A 65 4.38 -7.85 4.20
C HIS A 65 5.73 -8.46 3.85
N GLY A 66 5.91 -8.94 2.61
CA GLY A 66 7.19 -9.48 2.15
C GLY A 66 8.32 -8.45 2.19
N GLN A 67 8.06 -7.19 1.79
CA GLN A 67 9.03 -6.10 1.87
C GLN A 67 9.41 -5.78 3.30
N LEU A 68 8.45 -5.77 4.23
CA LEU A 68 8.69 -5.53 5.64
C LEU A 68 9.54 -6.65 6.24
N TYR A 69 9.16 -7.90 6.08
CA TYR A 69 9.86 -9.03 6.72
C TYR A 69 11.27 -9.26 6.16
N ASN A 70 11.51 -8.91 4.89
CA ASN A 70 12.84 -8.96 4.29
C ASN A 70 13.65 -7.67 4.49
N ARG A 71 13.12 -6.70 5.24
CA ARG A 71 13.78 -5.41 5.43
C ARG A 71 14.92 -5.54 6.44
N THR A 72 16.15 -5.50 5.94
CA THR A 72 17.37 -5.43 6.75
C THR A 72 18.09 -4.10 6.53
N GLN A 73 18.78 -3.60 7.55
CA GLN A 73 19.59 -2.39 7.49
C GLN A 73 20.67 -2.53 6.41
N GLN A 74 20.79 -1.53 5.53
CA GLN A 74 21.82 -1.53 4.50
C GLN A 74 23.17 -1.06 5.05
N ALA A 75 24.28 -1.45 4.40
CA ALA A 75 25.66 -1.19 4.88
C ALA A 75 26.03 0.29 5.10
N LYS A 76 25.25 1.24 4.56
CA LYS A 76 25.45 2.69 4.71
C LYS A 76 24.24 3.42 5.28
N GLU A 77 23.24 2.67 5.71
CA GLU A 77 22.01 3.21 6.26
C GLU A 77 22.17 3.40 7.76
N ASP A 78 21.92 4.61 8.24
CA ASP A 78 21.88 4.87 9.68
C ASP A 78 20.61 4.28 10.33
N LEU A 79 20.69 4.01 11.63
CA LEU A 79 19.60 3.37 12.37
C LEU A 79 18.30 4.20 12.38
N THR A 80 18.38 5.52 12.27
CA THR A 80 17.20 6.40 12.30
C THR A 80 16.44 6.29 10.99
N THR A 81 17.16 6.37 9.86
CA THR A 81 16.60 6.14 8.52
C THR A 81 16.00 4.75 8.43
N PHE A 82 16.71 3.73 8.93
CA PHE A 82 16.21 2.37 8.96
C PHE A 82 14.91 2.23 9.77
N ALA A 83 14.87 2.77 10.99
CA ALA A 83 13.69 2.75 11.84
C ALA A 83 12.48 3.44 11.19
N TYR A 84 12.71 4.59 10.56
CA TYR A 84 11.67 5.33 9.85
C TYR A 84 11.08 4.50 8.71
N GLU A 85 11.94 3.89 7.88
CA GLU A 85 11.50 3.06 6.76
C GLU A 85 10.74 1.81 7.21
N VAL A 86 11.21 1.14 8.27
CA VAL A 86 10.50 -0.01 8.86
C VAL A 86 9.12 0.40 9.39
N GLN A 87 9.01 1.54 10.09
CA GLN A 87 7.73 2.03 10.59
C GLN A 87 6.77 2.41 9.45
N SER A 88 7.29 3.07 8.40
CA SER A 88 6.52 3.43 7.20
C SER A 88 6.00 2.18 6.48
N LEU A 89 6.83 1.15 6.33
CA LEU A 89 6.44 -0.14 5.76
C LEU A 89 5.38 -0.84 6.60
N ALA A 90 5.53 -0.90 7.92
CA ALA A 90 4.55 -1.53 8.80
C ALA A 90 3.17 -0.87 8.72
N LYS A 91 3.12 0.47 8.72
CA LYS A 91 1.87 1.24 8.55
C LYS A 91 1.16 0.94 7.23
N ARG A 92 1.94 0.76 6.15
CA ARG A 92 1.39 0.45 4.82
C ARG A 92 0.96 -1.00 4.70
N ALA A 93 1.74 -1.93 5.26
CA ALA A 93 1.49 -3.36 5.16
C ALA A 93 0.28 -3.78 6.03
N PHE A 94 0.10 -3.13 7.19
CA PHE A 94 -0.97 -3.43 8.14
C PHE A 94 -2.00 -2.29 8.24
N VAL A 95 -2.32 -1.64 7.13
CA VAL A 95 -3.20 -0.44 7.08
C VAL A 95 -4.57 -0.66 7.72
N ASN A 96 -5.08 -1.89 7.70
CA ASN A 96 -6.38 -2.28 8.27
C ASN A 96 -6.29 -2.79 9.72
N SER A 97 -5.08 -2.84 10.31
CA SER A 97 -4.86 -3.29 11.69
C SER A 97 -4.79 -2.10 12.66
N PRO A 98 -5.06 -2.30 13.96
CA PRO A 98 -4.87 -1.27 14.99
C PRO A 98 -3.43 -0.72 14.99
N VAL A 99 -3.28 0.54 15.42
CA VAL A 99 -1.97 1.23 15.45
C VAL A 99 -0.98 0.46 16.32
N GLU A 100 -1.45 -0.11 17.43
CA GLU A 100 -0.65 -0.90 18.36
C GLU A 100 -0.06 -2.15 17.69
N ALA A 101 -0.83 -2.78 16.80
CA ALA A 101 -0.34 -3.92 16.03
C ALA A 101 0.70 -3.49 14.99
N GLN A 102 0.49 -2.34 14.33
CA GLN A 102 1.46 -1.77 13.38
C GLN A 102 2.78 -1.44 14.08
N GLU A 103 2.72 -0.81 15.26
CA GLU A 103 3.89 -0.47 16.08
C GLU A 103 4.61 -1.70 16.61
N TYR A 104 3.87 -2.71 17.07
CA TYR A 104 4.44 -3.97 17.52
C TYR A 104 5.24 -4.67 16.41
N VAL A 105 4.66 -4.79 15.21
CA VAL A 105 5.36 -5.41 14.08
C VAL A 105 6.55 -4.57 13.62
N ALA A 106 6.42 -3.23 13.60
CA ALA A 106 7.54 -2.35 13.29
C ALA A 106 8.71 -2.50 14.27
N ALA A 107 8.43 -2.53 15.57
CA ALA A 107 9.44 -2.72 16.61
C ALA A 107 10.15 -4.07 16.46
N HIS A 108 9.38 -5.15 16.25
CA HIS A 108 9.94 -6.47 16.04
C HIS A 108 10.84 -6.52 14.79
N GLN A 109 10.36 -6.03 13.65
CA GLN A 109 11.13 -6.03 12.41
C GLN A 109 12.37 -5.14 12.49
N PHE A 110 12.28 -4.00 13.18
CA PHE A 110 13.44 -3.13 13.40
C PHE A 110 14.55 -3.89 14.11
N VAL A 111 14.22 -4.60 15.18
CA VAL A 111 15.20 -5.39 15.93
C VAL A 111 15.77 -6.53 15.09
N GLU A 112 14.93 -7.30 14.40
CA GLU A 112 15.38 -8.42 13.56
C GLU A 112 16.22 -7.97 12.36
N GLY A 113 15.94 -6.78 11.81
CA GLY A 113 16.61 -6.28 10.62
C GLY A 113 17.89 -5.48 10.85
N ILE A 114 18.31 -5.20 12.09
CA ILE A 114 19.61 -4.55 12.37
C ILE A 114 20.76 -5.42 11.82
N ALA A 115 21.69 -4.81 11.08
CA ALA A 115 22.80 -5.53 10.44
C ALA A 115 23.90 -5.94 11.44
N ASP A 116 24.10 -5.13 12.49
CA ASP A 116 25.08 -5.40 13.53
C ASP A 116 24.50 -6.31 14.61
N LEU A 117 25.00 -7.55 14.70
CA LEU A 117 24.51 -8.57 15.64
C LEU A 117 24.74 -8.21 17.12
N ASP A 118 25.72 -7.37 17.42
CA ASP A 118 25.99 -6.93 18.79
C ASP A 118 25.04 -5.80 19.19
N VAL A 119 24.80 -4.83 18.30
CA VAL A 119 23.75 -3.82 18.48
C VAL A 119 22.38 -4.48 18.57
N GLN A 120 22.08 -5.44 17.70
CA GLN A 120 20.84 -6.21 17.73
C GLN A 120 20.64 -6.91 19.08
N ARG A 121 21.68 -7.56 19.63
CA ARG A 121 21.60 -8.20 20.95
C ARG A 121 21.35 -7.21 22.06
N ILE A 122 22.00 -6.04 22.03
CA ILE A 122 21.79 -4.98 23.03
C ILE A 122 20.33 -4.51 22.98
N VAL A 123 19.81 -4.21 21.79
CA VAL A 123 18.44 -3.72 21.63
C VAL A 123 17.42 -4.79 22.10
N ARG A 124 17.61 -6.07 21.74
CA ARG A 124 16.77 -7.21 22.21
C ARG A 124 16.74 -7.36 23.72
N LEU A 125 17.85 -7.08 24.42
CA LEU A 125 17.94 -7.20 25.87
C LEU A 125 17.35 -5.98 26.60
N SER A 126 17.17 -4.86 25.89
CA SER A 126 16.65 -3.60 26.43
C SER A 126 15.16 -3.36 26.16
N SER A 127 14.51 -4.25 25.39
CA SER A 127 13.08 -4.22 25.05
C SER A 127 12.31 -5.28 25.82
#